data_AF-A0AAD5XDW6-F1
#
_entry.id   AF-A0AAD5XDW6-F1
#
_cell.length_a   1.000
_cell.length_b   1.000
_cell.length_c   1.000
_cell.angle_alpha   90.00
_cell.angle_beta   90.00
_cell.angle_gamma   90.00
#
_symmetry.space_group_name_H-M   'P 1'
#
loop_
_entity.id
_entity.type
_entity.pdbx_description
1 polymer ?
#
loop_
_entity_poly.entity_id
_entity_poly.type
_entity_poly.pdbx_seq_one_letter_code
_entity_poly.pdbx_strand_id
1 'polypeptide(L)'
;MSNKTTPPPFRAEHMGSLLRPAELLEAREKVRSSGESEAAKEALAGIEKTAISEVVQLQRELGLKAVTSGEFNRTRFWGLMWDEFEGKRTVRLQDAEASMFRLYHPDVVSLIESDRKVMPGDSVIAGAKLSYNPLKSVANLHELKLVQQSLPESEWPNIKLTIITPAWFHMRYKQGKAYSASAYVNDAEYFADVAKLYQAELAALYAAGLRNVQFDDPGMAYFCSKAFRAGWEQDPDNSSTVEELLDAYIQLYNDSLSGVPADMHTGIHLCRGNFINGRFFAEGSYDIIAKKLFENLNVDTFYLEYDDERSGGFEPLKFLPKNKNIVVGLVSTKLRELELKEVLKERVYKAAEFVAAGSGETLDEALLRVSISPQCGFSTHESGYPLTVEDQKKKLALVRQVADEIWGEAKIGKQMLRVPTEVTVATRGFGAGADAGAYRSRTHEATTTVTVAGLHGSLALGLAPFVRAWPTGRRPSPWPTPPTASRRPCVFSLRYPLSLAFYPRLKTG
;
A
#
# COMPACT_ATOMS: atom_id res chain seq x y z
N MET A 1 -15.67 -4.61 20.65
CA MET A 1 -15.02 -4.02 19.45
C MET A 1 -15.97 -2.97 18.89
N SER A 2 -15.48 -1.76 18.64
CA SER A 2 -16.29 -0.68 18.09
C SER A 2 -16.82 -1.10 16.72
N ASN A 3 -18.14 -1.21 16.57
CA ASN A 3 -18.83 -1.52 15.31
C ASN A 3 -18.83 -0.33 14.33
N LYS A 4 -17.90 0.63 14.48
CA LYS A 4 -17.76 1.77 13.57
C LYS A 4 -17.02 1.32 12.33
N THR A 5 -17.65 1.52 11.19
CA THR A 5 -17.00 1.50 9.88
C THR A 5 -16.04 2.70 9.80
N THR A 6 -14.74 2.46 9.83
CA THR A 6 -13.73 3.48 9.53
C THR A 6 -13.64 3.59 8.01
N PRO A 7 -13.96 4.73 7.36
CA PRO A 7 -13.74 4.87 5.93
C PRO A 7 -12.25 4.70 5.59
N PRO A 8 -11.89 4.27 4.36
CA PRO A 8 -10.48 4.22 4.00
C PRO A 8 -9.88 5.63 4.08
N PRO A 9 -8.60 5.76 4.44
CA PRO A 9 -8.02 7.07 4.71
C PRO A 9 -8.00 7.90 3.42
N PHE A 10 -7.70 7.27 2.28
CA PHE A 10 -7.66 7.92 0.98
C PHE A 10 -8.12 6.99 -0.15
N ARG A 11 -8.70 7.56 -1.22
CA ARG A 11 -9.13 6.81 -2.43
C ARG A 11 -8.02 6.52 -3.42
N ALA A 12 -7.04 7.42 -3.49
CA ALA A 12 -5.80 7.25 -4.24
C ALA A 12 -4.67 7.06 -3.22
N GLU A 13 -4.09 5.87 -3.23
CA GLU A 13 -3.08 5.40 -2.27
C GLU A 13 -1.79 4.98 -2.98
N HIS A 14 -0.70 4.86 -2.24
CA HIS A 14 0.56 4.27 -2.71
C HIS A 14 1.33 3.65 -1.54
N MET A 15 2.21 2.67 -1.75
CA MET A 15 2.69 1.85 -0.63
C MET A 15 3.68 2.51 0.33
N GLY A 16 4.31 3.63 -0.03
CA GLY A 16 5.37 4.23 0.79
C GLY A 16 6.58 4.58 -0.07
N SER A 17 7.51 3.63 -0.24
CA SER A 17 8.74 3.84 -1.00
C SER A 17 8.55 4.42 -2.40
N LEU A 18 9.33 5.44 -2.71
CA LEU A 18 9.42 6.12 -4.01
C LEU A 18 10.86 6.04 -4.53
N LEU A 19 11.07 6.22 -5.84
CA LEU A 19 12.38 6.25 -6.48
C LEU A 19 13.22 7.39 -5.92
N ARG A 20 14.38 7.03 -5.35
CA ARG A 20 15.34 7.96 -4.76
C ARG A 20 16.02 8.77 -5.87
N PRO A 21 16.16 10.10 -5.70
CA PRO A 21 16.89 10.93 -6.66
C PRO A 21 18.37 10.55 -6.70
N ALA A 22 19.02 10.77 -7.84
CA ALA A 22 20.43 10.43 -8.04
C ALA A 22 21.36 11.08 -7.01
N GLU A 23 21.11 12.34 -6.67
CA GLU A 23 21.88 13.08 -5.66
C GLU A 23 21.88 12.41 -4.28
N LEU A 24 20.73 11.84 -3.87
CA LEU A 24 20.63 11.10 -2.61
C LEU A 24 21.44 9.80 -2.65
N LEU A 25 21.41 9.09 -3.78
CA LEU A 25 22.18 7.86 -3.97
C LEU A 25 23.69 8.15 -3.98
N GLU A 26 24.11 9.23 -4.64
CA GLU A 26 25.50 9.69 -4.66
C GLU A 26 25.98 10.11 -3.27
N ALA A 27 25.15 10.81 -2.50
CA ALA A 27 25.46 11.18 -1.12
C ALA A 27 25.67 9.95 -0.22
N ARG A 28 24.86 8.90 -0.40
CA ARG A 28 25.01 7.62 0.32
C ARG A 28 26.28 6.89 -0.07
N GLU A 29 26.60 6.83 -1.36
CA GLU A 29 27.87 6.29 -1.84
C GLU A 29 29.06 7.06 -1.25
N LYS A 30 28.96 8.40 -1.14
CA LYS A 30 30.00 9.22 -0.52
C LYS A 30 30.18 8.91 0.96
N VAL A 31 29.10 8.73 1.73
CA VAL A 31 29.19 8.28 3.13
C VAL A 31 29.92 6.93 3.20
N ARG A 32 29.51 5.95 2.37
CA ARG A 32 30.09 4.60 2.33
C ARG A 32 31.58 4.61 1.95
N SER A 33 31.94 5.36 0.90
CA SER A 33 33.33 5.46 0.41
C SER A 33 34.23 6.33 1.28
N SER A 34 33.68 7.23 2.12
CA SER A 34 34.44 8.06 3.05
C SER A 34 34.80 7.36 4.37
N GLY A 35 34.41 6.11 4.56
CA GLY A 35 34.52 5.43 5.85
C GLY A 35 33.62 6.06 6.92
N GLU A 36 32.43 6.53 6.51
CA GLU A 36 31.41 7.11 7.39
C GLU A 36 31.83 8.40 8.14
N SER A 37 32.60 9.27 7.51
CA SER A 37 32.99 10.55 8.12
C SER A 37 31.77 11.39 8.56
N GLU A 38 31.86 12.04 9.71
CA GLU A 38 30.76 12.86 10.27
C GLU A 38 30.34 13.98 9.31
N ALA A 39 31.29 14.62 8.63
CA ALA A 39 30.99 15.64 7.61
C ALA A 39 30.17 15.07 6.44
N ALA A 40 30.40 13.81 6.04
CA ALA A 40 29.59 13.17 5.00
C ALA A 40 28.18 12.81 5.52
N LYS A 41 28.07 12.37 6.78
CA LYS A 41 26.77 12.09 7.43
C LYS A 41 25.92 13.35 7.59
N GLU A 42 26.52 14.46 8.00
CA GLU A 42 25.85 15.76 8.09
C GLU A 42 25.37 16.24 6.71
N ALA A 43 26.21 16.10 5.68
CA ALA A 43 25.82 16.42 4.31
C ALA A 43 24.65 15.55 3.82
N LEU A 44 24.69 14.23 4.10
CA LEU A 44 23.60 13.31 3.77
C LEU A 44 22.29 13.73 4.45
N ALA A 45 22.31 14.07 5.74
CA ALA A 45 21.10 14.49 6.46
C ALA A 45 20.45 15.74 5.84
N GLY A 46 21.26 16.70 5.37
CA GLY A 46 20.78 17.87 4.62
C GLY A 46 20.13 17.48 3.29
N ILE A 47 20.74 16.58 2.53
CA ILE A 47 20.23 16.09 1.24
C ILE A 47 18.95 15.27 1.43
N GLU A 48 18.88 14.41 2.44
CA GLU A 48 17.67 13.64 2.79
C GLU A 48 16.50 14.58 3.11
N LYS A 49 16.74 15.62 3.92
CA LYS A 49 15.72 16.62 4.23
C LYS A 49 15.19 17.32 2.97
N THR A 50 16.08 17.76 2.07
CA THR A 50 15.68 18.40 0.81
C THR A 50 14.89 17.44 -0.08
N ALA A 51 15.40 16.23 -0.29
CA ALA A 51 14.75 15.23 -1.13
C ALA A 51 13.36 14.82 -0.59
N ILE A 52 13.21 14.73 0.74
CA ILE A 52 11.91 14.47 1.38
C ILE A 52 10.95 15.65 1.17
N SER A 53 11.42 16.89 1.33
CA SER A 53 10.58 18.06 1.04
C SER A 53 10.08 18.06 -0.41
N GLU A 54 10.96 17.79 -1.37
CA GLU A 54 10.61 17.74 -2.79
C GLU A 54 9.61 16.62 -3.10
N VAL A 55 9.82 15.41 -2.56
CA VAL A 55 8.90 14.29 -2.81
C VAL A 55 7.55 14.50 -2.13
N VAL A 56 7.51 15.16 -0.97
CA VAL A 56 6.27 15.60 -0.33
C VAL A 56 5.50 16.57 -1.23
N GLN A 57 6.18 17.57 -1.81
CA GLN A 57 5.52 18.50 -2.74
C GLN A 57 5.04 17.81 -4.01
N LEU A 58 5.83 16.90 -4.58
CA LEU A 58 5.41 16.12 -5.75
C LEU A 58 4.10 15.37 -5.48
N GLN A 59 3.99 14.69 -4.33
CA GLN A 59 2.76 13.97 -3.96
C GLN A 59 1.55 14.92 -3.89
N ARG A 60 1.74 16.11 -3.31
CA ARG A 60 0.68 17.14 -3.19
C ARG A 60 0.29 17.75 -4.53
N GLU A 61 1.27 18.07 -5.40
CA GLU A 61 1.04 18.57 -6.76
C GLU A 61 0.24 17.57 -7.62
N LEU A 62 0.44 16.28 -7.37
CA LEU A 62 -0.34 15.21 -7.98
C LEU A 62 -1.72 15.01 -7.35
N GLY A 63 -2.10 15.78 -6.33
CA GLY A 63 -3.39 15.65 -5.64
C GLY A 63 -3.53 14.40 -4.76
N LEU A 64 -2.41 13.76 -4.40
CA LEU A 64 -2.41 12.68 -3.42
C LEU A 64 -2.59 13.27 -2.02
N LYS A 65 -3.51 12.66 -1.26
CA LYS A 65 -3.71 12.98 0.15
C LYS A 65 -2.80 12.15 1.05
N ALA A 66 -2.53 10.89 0.71
CA ALA A 66 -1.49 10.12 1.38
C ALA A 66 -0.12 10.76 1.06
N VAL A 67 0.54 11.31 2.08
CA VAL A 67 1.89 11.88 1.93
C VAL A 67 2.86 11.07 2.77
N THR A 68 3.99 10.69 2.18
CA THR A 68 5.06 9.93 2.84
C THR A 68 6.42 10.57 2.61
N SER A 69 7.43 10.10 3.32
CA SER A 69 8.85 10.43 3.10
C SER A 69 9.41 9.83 1.79
N GLY A 70 8.64 9.00 1.08
CA GLY A 70 9.17 8.13 0.02
C GLY A 70 10.17 7.07 0.52
N GLU A 71 10.30 6.90 1.85
CA GLU A 71 11.35 6.12 2.52
C GLU A 71 12.78 6.58 2.16
N PHE A 72 12.92 7.88 1.84
CA PHE A 72 14.19 8.44 1.37
C PHE A 72 15.26 8.46 2.44
N ASN A 73 14.91 8.58 3.73
CA ASN A 73 15.84 8.46 4.86
C ASN A 73 16.15 6.99 5.25
N ARG A 74 15.64 6.01 4.50
CA ARG A 74 15.90 4.58 4.75
C ARG A 74 16.79 4.00 3.67
N THR A 75 17.70 3.11 4.07
CA THR A 75 18.42 2.22 3.15
C THR A 75 17.54 1.04 2.72
N ARG A 76 16.65 0.58 3.61
CA ARG A 76 15.78 -0.60 3.43
C ARG A 76 14.40 -0.29 3.99
N PHE A 77 13.35 -0.90 3.43
CA PHE A 77 11.96 -0.54 3.77
C PHE A 77 11.63 -0.73 5.26
N TRP A 78 12.28 -1.68 5.94
CA TRP A 78 12.10 -1.92 7.38
C TRP A 78 12.83 -0.95 8.32
N GLY A 79 13.61 -0.01 7.77
CA GLY A 79 14.31 1.01 8.56
C GLY A 79 15.29 0.44 9.59
N LEU A 80 15.45 1.17 10.70
CA LEU A 80 16.41 0.86 11.78
C LEU A 80 15.74 0.48 13.11
N MET A 81 14.42 0.34 13.16
CA MET A 81 13.68 0.12 14.41
C MET A 81 14.26 -1.04 15.25
N TRP A 82 14.65 -2.12 14.59
CA TRP A 82 15.21 -3.32 15.24
C TRP A 82 16.69 -3.20 15.63
N ASP A 83 17.36 -2.15 15.15
CA ASP A 83 18.76 -1.83 15.42
C ASP A 83 18.90 -0.89 16.63
N GLU A 84 17.84 -0.17 16.98
CA GLU A 84 17.84 0.90 17.99
C GLU A 84 17.65 0.41 19.43
N PHE A 85 17.42 -0.89 19.64
CA PHE A 85 17.17 -1.43 20.98
C PHE A 85 18.44 -1.48 21.84
N GLU A 86 18.44 -0.72 22.93
CA GLU A 86 19.59 -0.52 23.80
C GLU A 86 20.10 -1.81 24.49
N GLY A 87 21.42 -1.90 24.71
CA GLY A 87 22.00 -2.82 25.70
C GLY A 87 21.94 -4.31 25.36
N LYS A 88 22.45 -4.72 24.19
CA LYS A 88 22.43 -6.12 23.69
C LYS A 88 21.03 -6.75 23.63
N ARG A 89 19.96 -5.94 23.72
CA ARG A 89 18.57 -6.41 23.61
C ARG A 89 18.31 -7.00 22.24
N THR A 90 18.80 -6.33 21.20
CA THR A 90 19.07 -6.99 19.91
C THR A 90 20.57 -7.20 19.73
N VAL A 91 20.91 -8.33 19.12
CA VAL A 91 22.27 -8.71 18.78
C VAL A 91 22.32 -8.90 17.28
N ARG A 92 23.12 -8.07 16.62
CA ARG A 92 23.46 -8.21 15.20
C ARG A 92 24.28 -9.49 15.02
N LEU A 93 23.84 -10.35 14.10
CA LEU A 93 24.59 -11.54 13.72
C LEU A 93 25.60 -11.15 12.64
N GLN A 94 26.89 -11.28 12.95
CA GLN A 94 27.97 -11.06 11.97
C GLN A 94 28.28 -12.32 11.16
N ASP A 95 28.24 -13.49 11.81
CA ASP A 95 28.53 -14.81 11.21
C ASP A 95 27.35 -15.77 11.46
N ALA A 96 26.19 -15.47 10.87
CA ALA A 96 25.00 -16.30 11.03
C ALA A 96 25.07 -17.54 10.13
N GLU A 97 25.13 -18.73 10.73
CA GLU A 97 25.06 -20.00 10.00
C GLU A 97 23.68 -20.18 9.34
N ALA A 98 23.66 -20.69 8.10
CA ALA A 98 22.41 -20.93 7.36
C ALA A 98 21.41 -21.83 8.12
N SER A 99 21.91 -22.71 8.99
CA SER A 99 21.11 -23.59 9.86
C SER A 99 20.23 -22.84 10.86
N MET A 100 20.50 -21.56 11.14
CA MET A 100 19.65 -20.72 11.97
C MET A 100 18.35 -20.30 11.29
N PHE A 101 18.28 -20.39 9.96
CA PHE A 101 17.21 -19.81 9.16
C PHE A 101 16.34 -20.87 8.51
N ARG A 102 15.09 -20.47 8.22
CA ARG A 102 14.16 -21.27 7.44
C ARG A 102 14.54 -21.18 5.96
N LEU A 103 15.22 -22.20 5.43
CA LEU A 103 15.67 -22.21 4.03
C LEU A 103 14.53 -22.42 3.01
N TYR A 104 13.29 -22.56 3.47
CA TYR A 104 12.07 -22.53 2.66
C TYR A 104 11.35 -21.18 2.79
N HIS A 105 11.88 -20.25 3.59
CA HIS A 105 11.39 -18.89 3.65
C HIS A 105 11.89 -18.12 2.43
N PRO A 106 11.00 -17.59 1.59
CA PRO A 106 11.37 -17.00 0.30
C PRO A 106 12.45 -15.89 0.40
N ASP A 107 12.35 -14.98 1.39
CA ASP A 107 13.38 -13.94 1.59
C ASP A 107 14.75 -14.53 1.89
N VAL A 108 14.80 -15.54 2.76
CA VAL A 108 16.06 -16.17 3.20
C VAL A 108 16.73 -16.79 1.98
N VAL A 109 15.99 -17.56 1.16
CA VAL A 109 16.51 -18.20 -0.06
C VAL A 109 17.14 -17.19 -1.02
N SER A 110 16.53 -16.02 -1.18
CA SER A 110 17.03 -15.00 -2.11
C SER A 110 18.30 -14.30 -1.63
N LEU A 111 18.56 -14.35 -0.33
CA LEU A 111 19.69 -13.69 0.30
C LEU A 111 20.86 -14.65 0.58
N ILE A 112 20.73 -15.93 0.17
CA ILE A 112 21.81 -16.92 0.15
C ILE A 112 22.67 -16.72 -1.08
N GLU A 113 23.81 -16.06 -0.93
CA GLU A 113 24.85 -16.07 -1.97
C GLU A 113 25.60 -17.41 -1.90
N SER A 114 25.73 -18.09 -3.04
CA SER A 114 26.27 -19.46 -3.15
C SER A 114 27.74 -19.62 -2.73
N ASP A 115 28.47 -18.51 -2.52
CA ASP A 115 29.87 -18.44 -2.11
C ASP A 115 30.07 -17.88 -0.68
N ARG A 116 29.00 -17.39 -0.02
CA ARG A 116 29.05 -16.90 1.36
C ARG A 116 28.33 -17.87 2.30
N LYS A 117 28.99 -18.27 3.38
CA LYS A 117 28.36 -18.97 4.52
C LYS A 117 27.36 -18.10 5.32
N VAL A 118 26.90 -16.97 4.77
CA VAL A 118 26.27 -15.89 5.53
C VAL A 118 24.94 -15.51 4.88
N MET A 119 23.84 -15.58 5.65
CA MET A 119 22.59 -14.85 5.40
C MET A 119 22.79 -13.36 5.72
N PRO A 120 22.14 -12.44 4.98
CA PRO A 120 22.70 -11.15 4.60
C PRO A 120 22.88 -10.20 5.77
N GLY A 121 23.84 -9.29 5.59
CA GLY A 121 24.17 -8.20 6.50
C GLY A 121 22.92 -7.54 7.07
N ASP A 122 22.85 -7.52 8.41
CA ASP A 122 21.81 -6.88 9.23
C ASP A 122 20.68 -7.75 9.77
N SER A 123 20.90 -9.06 9.91
CA SER A 123 20.05 -9.93 10.72
C SER A 123 20.27 -9.68 12.23
N VAL A 124 19.19 -9.57 13.02
CA VAL A 124 19.26 -9.47 14.49
C VAL A 124 18.46 -10.56 15.19
N ILE A 125 18.88 -10.93 16.38
CA ILE A 125 18.11 -11.75 17.33
C ILE A 125 17.91 -10.99 18.64
N ALA A 126 16.92 -11.38 19.45
CA ALA A 126 16.81 -10.84 20.80
C ALA A 126 17.87 -11.46 21.72
N GLY A 127 18.86 -10.67 22.14
CA GLY A 127 19.90 -11.11 23.08
C GLY A 127 19.47 -11.04 24.55
N ALA A 128 18.50 -10.18 24.86
CA ALA A 128 17.87 -9.99 26.17
C ALA A 128 16.38 -9.62 26.00
N LYS A 129 15.65 -9.48 27.12
CA LYS A 129 14.26 -9.01 27.12
C LYS A 129 14.16 -7.63 26.44
N LEU A 130 13.36 -7.57 25.38
CA LEU A 130 13.09 -6.38 24.60
C LEU A 130 12.32 -5.34 25.43
N SER A 131 12.66 -4.07 25.25
CA SER A 131 11.97 -2.96 25.91
C SER A 131 12.14 -1.68 25.10
N TYR A 132 11.11 -0.82 25.12
CA TYR A 132 11.10 0.44 24.38
C TYR A 132 11.89 1.50 25.15
N ASN A 133 12.69 2.30 24.44
CA ASN A 133 13.36 3.46 25.02
C ASN A 133 13.11 4.69 24.13
N PRO A 134 12.31 5.69 24.57
CA PRO A 134 11.96 6.85 23.74
C PRO A 134 13.16 7.75 23.37
N LEU A 135 14.31 7.60 24.05
CA LEU A 135 15.53 8.33 23.73
C LEU A 135 16.38 7.63 22.66
N LYS A 136 16.06 6.38 22.31
CA LYS A 136 16.84 5.54 21.40
C LYS A 136 16.03 5.00 20.22
N SER A 137 14.78 4.61 20.46
CA SER A 137 13.82 4.21 19.43
C SER A 137 13.25 5.45 18.74
N VAL A 138 14.02 6.00 17.81
CA VAL A 138 13.76 7.33 17.23
C VAL A 138 13.64 7.31 15.71
N ALA A 139 13.98 6.23 15.00
CA ALA A 139 13.98 6.21 13.53
C ALA A 139 12.65 6.63 12.91
N ASN A 140 11.55 5.99 13.30
CA ASN A 140 10.23 6.31 12.73
C ASN A 140 9.74 7.69 13.14
N LEU A 141 10.04 8.12 14.38
CA LEU A 141 9.71 9.47 14.85
C LEU A 141 10.52 10.54 14.11
N HIS A 142 11.79 10.27 13.82
CA HIS A 142 12.64 11.15 13.03
C HIS A 142 12.09 11.30 11.61
N GLU A 143 11.70 10.19 10.98
CA GLU A 143 11.08 10.22 9.66
C GLU A 143 9.77 11.00 9.62
N LEU A 144 8.89 10.78 10.60
CA LEU A 144 7.67 11.55 10.76
C LEU A 144 7.98 13.05 10.80
N LYS A 145 8.96 13.45 11.62
CA LYS A 145 9.39 14.85 11.74
C LYS A 145 9.94 15.43 10.45
N LEU A 146 10.62 14.64 9.61
CA LEU A 146 11.10 15.11 8.31
C LEU A 146 9.93 15.45 7.36
N VAL A 147 8.88 14.63 7.35
CA VAL A 147 7.66 14.92 6.56
C VAL A 147 6.92 16.13 7.13
N GLN A 148 6.76 16.20 8.47
CA GLN A 148 6.10 17.31 9.15
C GLN A 148 6.74 18.67 8.87
N GLN A 149 8.07 18.73 8.69
CA GLN A 149 8.78 19.97 8.34
C GLN A 149 8.37 20.53 6.97
N SER A 150 7.74 19.71 6.12
CA SER A 150 7.32 20.07 4.76
C SER A 150 5.81 20.40 4.67
N LEU A 151 5.09 20.35 5.81
CA LEU A 151 3.64 20.47 5.87
C LEU A 151 3.18 21.39 7.03
N PRO A 152 2.07 22.13 6.87
CA PRO A 152 1.42 22.73 8.03
C PRO A 152 0.86 21.65 8.97
N GLU A 153 0.78 21.94 10.27
CA GLU A 153 0.27 21.01 11.29
C GLU A 153 -1.15 20.49 10.99
N SER A 154 -2.00 21.33 10.37
CA SER A 154 -3.34 20.95 9.94
C SER A 154 -3.37 19.84 8.87
N GLU A 155 -2.26 19.60 8.17
CA GLU A 155 -2.11 18.53 7.19
C GLU A 155 -1.39 17.29 7.76
N TRP A 156 -0.93 17.29 9.02
CA TRP A 156 -0.31 16.11 9.62
C TRP A 156 -1.18 14.85 9.62
N PRO A 157 -2.52 14.92 9.76
CA PRO A 157 -3.37 13.73 9.61
C PRO A 157 -3.30 13.06 8.24
N ASN A 158 -2.79 13.75 7.22
CA ASN A 158 -2.59 13.20 5.87
C ASN A 158 -1.27 12.41 5.74
N ILE A 159 -0.37 12.51 6.72
CA ILE A 159 0.88 11.77 6.73
C ILE A 159 0.59 10.29 6.93
N LYS A 160 1.05 9.48 5.99
CA LYS A 160 1.11 8.02 6.14
C LYS A 160 2.55 7.61 6.43
N LEU A 161 2.74 6.85 7.50
CA LEU A 161 4.03 6.29 7.85
C LEU A 161 4.00 4.77 7.68
N THR A 162 4.96 4.22 6.93
CA THR A 162 5.16 2.77 6.85
C THR A 162 6.05 2.31 8.00
N ILE A 163 5.71 1.20 8.65
CA ILE A 163 6.55 0.54 9.65
C ILE A 163 6.62 -0.95 9.33
N ILE A 164 7.70 -1.60 9.76
CA ILE A 164 7.87 -3.03 9.50
C ILE A 164 6.94 -3.88 10.37
N THR A 165 6.52 -5.04 9.86
CA THR A 165 5.81 -6.07 10.64
C THR A 165 6.49 -6.43 11.97
N PRO A 166 5.72 -6.63 13.07
CA PRO A 166 6.25 -7.11 14.34
C PRO A 166 6.88 -8.51 14.26
N ALA A 167 6.54 -9.31 13.25
CA ALA A 167 7.06 -10.67 13.08
C ALA A 167 8.34 -10.75 12.21
N TRP A 168 8.90 -9.61 11.78
CA TRP A 168 9.89 -9.54 10.70
C TRP A 168 11.07 -10.49 10.85
N PHE A 169 11.74 -10.42 12.00
CA PHE A 169 12.90 -11.26 12.26
C PHE A 169 12.49 -12.68 12.64
N HIS A 170 11.47 -12.85 13.48
CA HIS A 170 11.02 -14.17 13.94
C HIS A 170 10.73 -15.13 12.78
N MET A 171 10.06 -14.65 11.74
CA MET A 171 9.66 -15.48 10.62
C MET A 171 10.82 -16.03 9.78
N ARG A 172 12.00 -15.38 9.82
CA ARG A 172 13.21 -15.83 9.11
C ARG A 172 13.92 -16.98 9.81
N TYR A 173 13.87 -17.00 11.14
CA TYR A 173 14.65 -17.92 11.97
C TYR A 173 13.92 -19.22 12.25
N LYS A 174 14.64 -20.33 12.33
CA LYS A 174 14.06 -21.58 12.85
C LYS A 174 13.49 -21.41 14.27
N GLN A 175 12.65 -22.35 14.68
CA GLN A 175 12.05 -22.38 16.01
C GLN A 175 13.07 -22.10 17.12
N GLY A 176 12.79 -21.11 17.98
CA GLY A 176 13.65 -20.73 19.10
C GLY A 176 15.00 -20.10 18.72
N LYS A 177 15.21 -19.70 17.46
CA LYS A 177 16.46 -19.05 17.00
C LYS A 177 16.36 -17.53 16.84
N ALA A 178 15.16 -16.96 16.97
CA ALA A 178 14.93 -15.51 16.91
C ALA A 178 15.41 -14.77 18.17
N TYR A 179 15.79 -15.49 19.22
CA TYR A 179 16.22 -14.97 20.51
C TYR A 179 17.17 -15.94 21.21
N SER A 180 17.93 -15.44 22.19
CA SER A 180 18.76 -16.27 23.06
C SER A 180 17.90 -16.99 24.11
N ALA A 181 18.33 -18.17 24.55
CA ALA A 181 17.65 -18.92 25.61
C ALA A 181 17.64 -18.17 26.97
N SER A 182 18.57 -17.23 27.17
CA SER A 182 18.56 -16.34 28.34
C SER A 182 17.59 -15.17 28.22
N ALA A 183 17.16 -14.82 27.00
CA ALA A 183 16.21 -13.74 26.77
C ALA A 183 14.77 -14.22 26.88
N TYR A 184 14.45 -15.35 26.25
CA TYR A 184 13.08 -15.88 26.18
C TYR A 184 13.07 -17.40 26.22
N VAL A 185 12.07 -17.95 26.91
CA VAL A 185 11.86 -19.40 27.02
C VAL A 185 11.08 -19.95 25.82
N ASN A 186 10.19 -19.14 25.23
CA ASN A 186 9.33 -19.52 24.11
C ASN A 186 8.86 -18.29 23.31
N ASP A 187 8.22 -18.54 22.16
CA ASP A 187 7.74 -17.50 21.26
C ASP A 187 6.64 -16.63 21.87
N ALA A 188 5.80 -17.19 22.76
CA ALA A 188 4.71 -16.44 23.38
C ALA A 188 5.23 -15.30 24.27
N GLU A 189 6.27 -15.56 25.08
CA GLU A 189 6.91 -14.49 25.85
C GLU A 189 7.61 -13.46 24.96
N TYR A 190 8.23 -13.92 23.87
CA TYR A 190 8.88 -13.05 22.90
C TYR A 190 7.87 -12.12 22.22
N PHE A 191 6.76 -12.67 21.71
CA PHE A 191 5.68 -11.92 21.09
C PHE A 191 5.01 -10.94 22.06
N ALA A 192 4.83 -11.32 23.33
CA ALA A 192 4.26 -10.41 24.32
C ALA A 192 5.11 -9.15 24.52
N ASP A 193 6.44 -9.25 24.49
CA ASP A 193 7.31 -8.08 24.60
C ASP A 193 7.42 -7.32 23.29
N VAL A 194 7.44 -8.00 22.13
CA VAL A 194 7.34 -7.33 20.82
C VAL A 194 6.05 -6.51 20.72
N ALA A 195 4.90 -7.06 21.16
CA ALA A 195 3.65 -6.33 21.18
C ALA A 195 3.74 -5.04 22.02
N LYS A 196 4.34 -5.11 23.22
CA LYS A 196 4.56 -3.92 24.07
C LYS A 196 5.49 -2.89 23.41
N LEU A 197 6.50 -3.33 22.66
CA LEU A 197 7.37 -2.43 21.89
C LEU A 197 6.56 -1.64 20.86
N TYR A 198 5.73 -2.34 20.08
CA TYR A 198 4.90 -1.70 19.05
C TYR A 198 3.81 -0.81 19.66
N GLN A 199 3.19 -1.21 20.76
CA GLN A 199 2.26 -0.34 21.50
C GLN A 199 2.93 0.97 21.92
N ALA A 200 4.15 0.91 22.47
CA ALA A 200 4.90 2.10 22.90
C ALA A 200 5.31 2.98 21.71
N GLU A 201 5.77 2.38 20.62
CA GLU A 201 6.13 3.08 19.39
C GLU A 201 4.91 3.80 18.77
N LEU A 202 3.79 3.09 18.62
CA LEU A 202 2.56 3.67 18.07
C LEU A 202 2.03 4.80 18.96
N ALA A 203 2.12 4.67 20.29
CA ALA A 203 1.75 5.73 21.22
C ALA A 203 2.66 6.97 21.05
N ALA A 204 3.97 6.79 20.87
CA ALA A 204 4.90 7.88 20.65
C ALA A 204 4.64 8.60 19.31
N LEU A 205 4.40 7.84 18.23
CA LEU A 205 4.06 8.39 16.93
C LEU A 205 2.71 9.12 16.93
N TYR A 206 1.70 8.56 17.60
CA TYR A 206 0.40 9.19 17.78
C TYR A 206 0.50 10.52 18.54
N ALA A 207 1.26 10.53 19.65
CA ALA A 207 1.52 11.73 20.44
C ALA A 207 2.26 12.81 19.62
N ALA A 208 3.08 12.39 18.66
CA ALA A 208 3.74 13.29 17.70
C ALA A 208 2.83 13.75 16.54
N GLY A 209 1.57 13.34 16.50
CA GLY A 209 0.58 13.79 15.51
C GLY A 209 0.29 12.82 14.37
N LEU A 210 0.89 11.62 14.34
CA LEU A 210 0.57 10.61 13.33
C LEU A 210 -0.88 10.12 13.50
N ARG A 211 -1.59 9.96 12.38
CA ARG A 211 -2.96 9.41 12.34
C ARG A 211 -3.15 8.29 11.33
N ASN A 212 -2.15 7.97 10.50
CA ASN A 212 -2.22 6.87 9.55
C ASN A 212 -0.91 6.08 9.53
N VAL A 213 -0.97 4.82 9.98
CA VAL A 213 0.16 3.90 9.98
C VAL A 213 -0.13 2.69 9.10
N GLN A 214 0.85 2.30 8.29
CA GLN A 214 0.80 1.09 7.48
C GLN A 214 1.91 0.14 7.93
N PHE A 215 1.55 -1.11 8.20
CA PHE A 215 2.50 -2.18 8.45
C PHE A 215 2.86 -2.88 7.14
N ASP A 216 4.13 -2.88 6.77
CA ASP A 216 4.61 -3.66 5.63
C ASP A 216 4.92 -5.08 6.10
N ASP A 217 4.14 -6.05 5.62
CA ASP A 217 4.27 -7.45 6.00
C ASP A 217 4.25 -8.38 4.78
N PRO A 218 5.41 -8.58 4.13
CA PRO A 218 5.51 -9.60 3.11
C PRO A 218 5.38 -11.02 3.68
N GLY A 219 5.57 -11.19 4.99
CA GLY A 219 5.51 -12.47 5.68
C GLY A 219 4.15 -13.12 5.72
N MET A 220 3.13 -12.31 6.00
CA MET A 220 1.74 -12.73 5.93
C MET A 220 1.38 -13.24 4.53
N ALA A 221 1.99 -12.73 3.46
CA ALA A 221 1.78 -13.23 2.10
C ALA A 221 2.43 -14.63 1.87
N TYR A 222 3.46 -15.01 2.63
CA TYR A 222 4.12 -16.33 2.50
C TYR A 222 3.24 -17.48 2.94
N PHE A 223 2.22 -17.24 3.77
CA PHE A 223 1.24 -18.25 4.11
C PHE A 223 0.36 -18.69 2.93
N CYS A 224 0.36 -17.94 1.82
CA CYS A 224 -0.24 -18.36 0.55
C CYS A 224 0.69 -19.28 -0.28
N SER A 225 2.01 -19.26 -0.01
CA SER A 225 3.00 -20.00 -0.78
C SER A 225 2.97 -21.48 -0.45
N LYS A 226 2.72 -22.32 -1.47
CA LYS A 226 2.79 -23.79 -1.33
C LYS A 226 4.17 -24.26 -0.87
N ALA A 227 5.24 -23.61 -1.34
CA ALA A 227 6.61 -23.96 -0.97
C ALA A 227 6.89 -23.66 0.51
N PHE A 228 6.45 -22.50 1.00
CA PHE A 228 6.59 -22.15 2.42
C PHE A 228 5.82 -23.12 3.31
N ARG A 229 4.56 -23.42 2.97
CA ARG A 229 3.71 -24.34 3.75
C ARG A 229 4.27 -25.77 3.76
N ALA A 230 4.72 -26.27 2.61
CA ALA A 230 5.33 -27.60 2.53
C ALA A 230 6.68 -27.66 3.28
N GLY A 231 7.49 -26.60 3.17
CA GLY A 231 8.73 -26.50 3.94
C GLY A 231 8.49 -26.44 5.44
N TRP A 232 7.45 -25.72 5.88
CA TRP A 232 7.03 -25.69 7.28
C TRP A 232 6.62 -27.06 7.80
N GLU A 233 5.80 -27.79 7.04
CA GLU A 233 5.33 -29.14 7.41
C GLU A 233 6.45 -30.19 7.44
N GLN A 234 7.48 -30.04 6.61
CA GLN A 234 8.61 -30.96 6.52
C GLN A 234 9.74 -30.66 7.51
N ASP A 235 9.78 -29.46 8.10
CA ASP A 235 10.82 -29.05 9.03
C ASP A 235 10.53 -29.60 10.44
N PRO A 236 11.29 -30.60 10.93
CA PRO A 236 11.02 -31.25 12.20
C PRO A 236 11.29 -30.34 13.40
N ASP A 237 11.94 -29.19 13.20
CA ASP A 237 12.19 -28.22 14.25
C ASP A 237 10.94 -27.39 14.59
N ASN A 238 9.94 -27.36 13.72
CA ASN A 238 8.70 -26.61 13.96
C ASN A 238 7.83 -27.32 15.00
N SER A 239 7.45 -26.57 16.03
CA SER A 239 6.67 -27.09 17.17
C SER A 239 5.15 -26.98 17.01
N SER A 240 4.69 -26.33 15.94
CA SER A 240 3.27 -26.07 15.65
C SER A 240 2.97 -26.23 14.16
N THR A 241 1.68 -26.29 13.83
CA THR A 241 1.21 -26.20 12.45
C THR A 241 1.41 -24.80 11.88
N VAL A 242 1.38 -24.69 10.55
CA VAL A 242 1.46 -23.39 9.85
C VAL A 242 0.24 -22.51 10.14
N GLU A 243 -0.91 -23.11 10.45
CA GLU A 243 -2.13 -22.37 10.82
C GLU A 243 -2.04 -21.79 12.23
N GLU A 244 -1.46 -22.53 13.18
CA GLU A 244 -1.19 -22.03 14.53
C GLU A 244 -0.16 -20.90 14.51
N LEU A 245 0.84 -20.95 13.62
CA LEU A 245 1.76 -19.82 13.42
C LEU A 245 1.04 -18.58 12.89
N LEU A 246 0.15 -18.75 11.91
CA LEU A 246 -0.67 -17.65 11.38
C LEU A 246 -1.55 -17.05 12.48
N ASP A 247 -2.18 -17.88 13.31
CA ASP A 247 -2.97 -17.42 14.45
C ASP A 247 -2.10 -16.67 15.47
N ALA A 248 -0.89 -17.15 15.76
CA ALA A 248 0.04 -16.47 16.65
C ALA A 248 0.48 -15.10 16.11
N TYR A 249 0.71 -14.96 14.80
CA TYR A 249 1.05 -13.67 14.20
C TYR A 249 -0.13 -12.72 14.15
N ILE A 250 -1.35 -13.20 13.86
CA ILE A 250 -2.57 -12.38 13.96
C ILE A 250 -2.75 -11.88 15.40
N GLN A 251 -2.53 -12.74 16.39
CA GLN A 251 -2.60 -12.34 17.79
C GLN A 251 -1.52 -11.31 18.15
N LEU A 252 -0.27 -11.50 17.71
CA LEU A 252 0.81 -10.53 17.90
C LEU A 252 0.45 -9.15 17.34
N TYR A 253 -0.14 -9.09 16.14
CA TYR A 253 -0.65 -7.84 15.60
C TYR A 253 -1.77 -7.24 16.45
N ASN A 254 -2.76 -8.04 16.81
CA ASN A 254 -3.90 -7.59 17.62
C ASN A 254 -3.45 -7.04 18.98
N ASP A 255 -2.46 -7.68 19.61
CA ASP A 255 -1.85 -7.22 20.84
C ASP A 255 -1.07 -5.93 20.59
N SER A 256 -0.29 -5.84 19.50
CA SER A 256 0.44 -4.61 19.12
C SER A 256 -0.49 -3.41 18.93
N LEU A 257 -1.72 -3.66 18.48
CA LEU A 257 -2.73 -2.63 18.16
C LEU A 257 -3.72 -2.34 19.31
N SER A 258 -3.68 -3.08 20.43
CA SER A 258 -4.74 -3.05 21.44
C SER A 258 -4.91 -1.70 22.16
N GLY A 259 -3.90 -0.83 22.11
CA GLY A 259 -3.91 0.50 22.71
C GLY A 259 -4.04 1.66 21.72
N VAL A 260 -4.23 1.37 20.43
CA VAL A 260 -4.29 2.42 19.39
C VAL A 260 -5.55 3.28 19.56
N PRO A 261 -5.44 4.62 19.57
CA PRO A 261 -6.59 5.51 19.64
C PRO A 261 -7.54 5.37 18.46
N ALA A 262 -8.84 5.61 18.67
CA ALA A 262 -9.88 5.38 17.66
C ALA A 262 -9.79 6.26 16.41
N ASP A 263 -9.04 7.37 16.46
CA ASP A 263 -8.78 8.25 15.33
C ASP A 263 -7.45 7.96 14.63
N MET A 264 -6.71 6.92 15.03
CA MET A 264 -5.51 6.45 14.35
C MET A 264 -5.86 5.29 13.41
N HIS A 265 -5.74 5.54 12.12
CA HIS A 265 -5.98 4.57 11.06
C HIS A 265 -4.83 3.58 10.94
N THR A 266 -5.15 2.29 10.86
CA THR A 266 -4.18 1.20 10.78
C THR A 266 -4.34 0.39 9.50
N GLY A 267 -3.24 0.18 8.80
CA GLY A 267 -3.19 -0.56 7.54
C GLY A 267 -2.19 -1.71 7.59
N ILE A 268 -2.41 -2.76 6.80
CA ILE A 268 -1.39 -3.77 6.51
C ILE A 268 -1.22 -3.94 5.01
N HIS A 269 0.02 -3.85 4.53
CA HIS A 269 0.39 -4.17 3.16
C HIS A 269 0.97 -5.57 3.07
N LEU A 270 0.28 -6.44 2.32
CA LEU A 270 0.75 -7.79 2.02
C LEU A 270 1.58 -7.75 0.74
N CYS A 271 2.87 -7.50 0.90
CA CYS A 271 3.81 -7.42 -0.20
C CYS A 271 4.18 -8.82 -0.72
N ARG A 272 4.14 -9.06 -2.03
CA ARG A 272 4.59 -10.34 -2.64
C ARG A 272 6.03 -10.30 -3.15
N GLY A 273 6.72 -9.22 -2.84
CA GLY A 273 8.11 -9.00 -3.23
C GLY A 273 8.27 -8.09 -4.43
N ASN A 274 9.22 -7.18 -4.28
CA ASN A 274 9.75 -6.36 -5.36
C ASN A 274 11.28 -6.35 -5.26
N PHE A 275 11.93 -7.52 -5.37
CA PHE A 275 13.37 -7.68 -5.18
C PHE A 275 14.13 -7.81 -6.51
N ILE A 276 15.43 -7.52 -6.44
CA ILE A 276 16.40 -7.44 -7.55
C ILE A 276 16.17 -8.56 -8.58
N ASN A 277 16.13 -8.19 -9.85
CA ASN A 277 15.86 -9.07 -11.01
C ASN A 277 14.44 -9.65 -11.09
N GLY A 278 13.45 -9.04 -10.43
CA GLY A 278 12.05 -9.50 -10.51
C GLY A 278 11.82 -10.84 -9.81
N ARG A 279 12.65 -11.18 -8.80
CA ARG A 279 12.40 -12.36 -7.97
C ARG A 279 11.18 -12.12 -7.10
N PHE A 280 10.25 -13.07 -7.13
CA PHE A 280 8.98 -13.02 -6.41
C PHE A 280 8.96 -14.05 -5.28
N PHE A 281 8.27 -13.76 -4.18
CA PHE A 281 8.31 -14.58 -2.96
C PHE A 281 7.05 -15.40 -2.70
N ALA A 282 5.89 -14.96 -3.20
CA ALA A 282 4.62 -15.67 -3.02
C ALA A 282 3.79 -15.68 -4.31
N GLU A 283 3.51 -16.89 -4.80
CA GLU A 283 2.54 -17.14 -5.87
C GLU A 283 1.26 -17.74 -5.28
N GLY A 284 0.11 -17.45 -5.90
CA GLY A 284 -1.19 -18.02 -5.54
C GLY A 284 -2.12 -17.01 -4.90
N SER A 285 -3.43 -17.22 -5.09
CA SER A 285 -4.51 -16.38 -4.54
C SER A 285 -4.44 -16.27 -3.02
N TYR A 286 -4.96 -15.16 -2.47
CA TYR A 286 -5.13 -14.99 -1.01
C TYR A 286 -6.17 -15.94 -0.40
N ASP A 287 -6.86 -16.75 -1.21
CA ASP A 287 -7.96 -17.64 -0.79
C ASP A 287 -7.68 -18.45 0.49
N ILE A 288 -6.44 -18.95 0.64
CA ILE A 288 -6.06 -19.82 1.76
C ILE A 288 -6.16 -19.09 3.10
N ILE A 289 -5.76 -17.82 3.14
CA ILE A 289 -5.65 -17.05 4.39
C ILE A 289 -6.70 -15.96 4.53
N ALA A 290 -7.33 -15.53 3.43
CA ALA A 290 -8.13 -14.31 3.38
C ALA A 290 -9.27 -14.28 4.40
N LYS A 291 -10.03 -15.38 4.54
CA LYS A 291 -11.12 -15.42 5.52
C LYS A 291 -10.62 -15.21 6.95
N LYS A 292 -9.61 -15.99 7.36
CA LYS A 292 -9.02 -15.90 8.69
C LYS A 292 -8.39 -14.52 8.93
N LEU A 293 -7.62 -14.02 7.97
CA LEU A 293 -6.92 -12.75 8.07
C LEU A 293 -7.91 -11.58 8.14
N PHE A 294 -8.89 -11.52 7.23
CA PHE A 294 -9.87 -10.44 7.19
C PHE A 294 -10.78 -10.44 8.42
N GLU A 295 -11.19 -11.60 8.93
CA GLU A 295 -12.09 -11.67 10.08
C GLU A 295 -11.36 -11.42 11.41
N ASN A 296 -10.10 -11.84 11.54
CA ASN A 296 -9.41 -11.90 12.85
C ASN A 296 -8.33 -10.84 13.05
N LEU A 297 -7.75 -10.24 11.99
CA LEU A 297 -6.73 -9.20 12.13
C LEU A 297 -7.38 -7.83 12.34
N ASN A 298 -7.08 -7.16 13.46
CA ASN A 298 -7.71 -5.91 13.90
C ASN A 298 -7.12 -4.65 13.25
N VAL A 299 -6.84 -4.69 11.95
CA VAL A 299 -6.52 -3.51 11.13
C VAL A 299 -7.76 -2.93 10.47
N ASP A 300 -7.72 -1.66 10.11
CA ASP A 300 -8.79 -0.97 9.38
C ASP A 300 -8.74 -1.24 7.87
N THR A 301 -7.54 -1.35 7.30
CA THR A 301 -7.34 -1.45 5.85
C THR A 301 -6.32 -2.51 5.44
N PHE A 302 -6.65 -3.30 4.43
CA PHE A 302 -5.71 -4.17 3.73
C PHE A 302 -5.22 -3.52 2.43
N TYR A 303 -3.92 -3.59 2.15
CA TYR A 303 -3.31 -3.12 0.91
C TYR A 303 -2.75 -4.33 0.16
N LEU A 304 -3.45 -4.76 -0.91
CA LEU A 304 -3.19 -6.03 -1.58
C LEU A 304 -2.79 -5.85 -3.05
N GLU A 305 -1.77 -6.60 -3.46
CA GLU A 305 -1.29 -6.67 -4.86
C GLU A 305 -2.25 -7.44 -5.76
N TYR A 306 -2.59 -6.84 -6.92
CA TYR A 306 -3.47 -7.41 -7.97
C TYR A 306 -3.07 -6.96 -9.39
N ASP A 307 -1.84 -6.49 -9.67
CA ASP A 307 -1.51 -5.98 -11.01
C ASP A 307 -1.48 -7.08 -12.09
N ASP A 308 -1.04 -8.29 -11.73
CA ASP A 308 -0.91 -9.45 -12.63
C ASP A 308 -1.90 -10.61 -12.32
N GLU A 309 -2.09 -11.53 -13.28
CA GLU A 309 -2.94 -12.73 -13.09
C GLU A 309 -2.42 -13.67 -11.99
N ARG A 310 -1.11 -13.62 -11.73
CA ARG A 310 -0.41 -14.47 -10.75
C ARG A 310 -0.77 -14.10 -9.31
N SER A 311 -1.18 -12.86 -9.07
CA SER A 311 -1.68 -12.37 -7.79
C SER A 311 -3.06 -12.94 -7.43
N GLY A 312 -3.72 -13.62 -8.37
CA GLY A 312 -5.06 -14.18 -8.21
C GLY A 312 -6.17 -13.17 -8.50
N GLY A 313 -7.42 -13.61 -8.36
CA GLY A 313 -8.59 -12.77 -8.57
C GLY A 313 -9.11 -12.12 -7.28
N PHE A 314 -10.26 -11.45 -7.40
CA PHE A 314 -10.91 -10.72 -6.31
C PHE A 314 -11.87 -11.58 -5.46
N GLU A 315 -11.99 -12.88 -5.75
CA GLU A 315 -12.82 -13.84 -5.02
C GLU A 315 -12.61 -13.80 -3.50
N PRO A 316 -11.38 -13.66 -2.96
CA PRO A 316 -11.16 -13.56 -1.53
C PRO A 316 -11.87 -12.37 -0.86
N LEU A 317 -12.13 -11.29 -1.60
CA LEU A 317 -12.73 -10.06 -1.06
C LEU A 317 -14.18 -10.26 -0.56
N LYS A 318 -14.83 -11.37 -0.93
CA LYS A 318 -16.13 -11.76 -0.37
C LYS A 318 -16.08 -12.01 1.14
N PHE A 319 -14.89 -12.25 1.70
CA PHE A 319 -14.72 -12.44 3.14
C PHE A 319 -14.43 -11.14 3.89
N LEU A 320 -14.34 -9.99 3.22
CA LEU A 320 -14.01 -8.71 3.85
C LEU A 320 -15.16 -8.21 4.74
N PRO A 321 -14.97 -8.09 6.07
CA PRO A 321 -16.00 -7.57 6.98
C PRO A 321 -16.40 -6.13 6.65
N LYS A 322 -17.62 -5.74 7.03
CA LYS A 322 -18.16 -4.39 6.76
C LYS A 322 -17.37 -3.27 7.42
N ASN A 323 -16.70 -3.54 8.53
CA ASN A 323 -15.89 -2.57 9.27
C ASN A 323 -14.45 -2.47 8.76
N LYS A 324 -14.12 -3.07 7.61
CA LYS A 324 -12.77 -3.06 7.03
C LYS A 324 -12.78 -2.55 5.60
N ASN A 325 -11.63 -2.04 5.18
CA ASN A 325 -11.40 -1.50 3.85
C ASN A 325 -10.36 -2.30 3.07
N ILE A 326 -10.37 -2.12 1.76
CA ILE A 326 -9.41 -2.70 0.84
C ILE A 326 -8.85 -1.63 -0.10
N VAL A 327 -7.52 -1.60 -0.23
CA VAL A 327 -6.83 -0.90 -1.30
C VAL A 327 -6.37 -1.95 -2.32
N VAL A 328 -6.88 -1.84 -3.54
CA VAL A 328 -6.51 -2.73 -4.64
C VAL A 328 -5.31 -2.16 -5.40
N GLY A 329 -4.19 -2.86 -5.31
CA GLY A 329 -2.95 -2.52 -5.99
C GLY A 329 -2.98 -2.97 -7.45
N LEU A 330 -3.40 -2.07 -8.34
CA LEU A 330 -3.68 -2.40 -9.75
C LEU A 330 -2.66 -1.83 -10.74
N VAL A 331 -1.88 -0.83 -10.33
CA VAL A 331 -0.86 -0.19 -11.17
C VAL A 331 0.49 -0.85 -10.91
N SER A 332 1.13 -1.39 -11.94
CA SER A 332 2.41 -2.07 -11.81
C SER A 332 3.54 -1.08 -11.54
N THR A 333 4.36 -1.36 -10.54
CA THR A 333 5.61 -0.61 -10.25
C THR A 333 6.84 -1.25 -10.89
N LYS A 334 6.63 -2.27 -11.74
CA LYS A 334 7.70 -3.08 -12.36
C LYS A 334 7.83 -2.81 -13.87
N LEU A 335 6.76 -2.32 -14.49
CA LEU A 335 6.67 -2.05 -15.93
C LEU A 335 6.61 -0.55 -16.18
N ARG A 336 7.26 -0.08 -17.26
CA ARG A 336 7.22 1.34 -17.64
C ARG A 336 5.90 1.75 -18.28
N GLU A 337 5.26 0.82 -18.97
CA GLU A 337 3.99 1.06 -19.65
C GLU A 337 2.91 1.48 -18.64
N LEU A 338 2.10 2.46 -19.05
CA LEU A 338 0.95 2.90 -18.28
C LEU A 338 -0.23 1.99 -18.58
N GLU A 339 -0.89 1.58 -17.52
CA GLU A 339 -2.12 0.84 -17.56
C GLU A 339 -3.25 1.69 -18.18
N LEU A 340 -4.18 1.03 -18.89
CA LEU A 340 -5.34 1.72 -19.44
C LEU A 340 -6.31 2.12 -18.32
N LYS A 341 -6.58 3.42 -18.21
CA LYS A 341 -7.45 4.00 -17.17
C LYS A 341 -8.83 3.33 -17.07
N GLU A 342 -9.47 3.02 -18.19
CA GLU A 342 -10.78 2.37 -18.20
C GLU A 342 -10.72 0.94 -17.66
N VAL A 343 -9.65 0.19 -17.99
CA VAL A 343 -9.42 -1.16 -17.44
C VAL A 343 -9.22 -1.08 -15.93
N LEU A 344 -8.47 -0.10 -15.42
CA LEU A 344 -8.30 0.10 -13.98
C LEU A 344 -9.65 0.36 -13.29
N LYS A 345 -10.50 1.20 -13.88
CA LYS A 345 -11.84 1.48 -13.34
C LYS A 345 -12.70 0.23 -13.29
N GLU A 346 -12.77 -0.52 -14.38
CA GLU A 346 -13.50 -1.80 -14.44
C GLU A 346 -13.02 -2.75 -13.34
N ARG A 347 -11.72 -2.85 -13.12
CA ARG A 347 -11.14 -3.70 -12.07
C ARG A 347 -11.50 -3.22 -10.66
N VAL A 348 -11.55 -1.92 -10.40
CA VAL A 348 -12.02 -1.37 -9.11
C VAL A 348 -13.49 -1.72 -8.87
N TYR A 349 -14.36 -1.53 -9.87
CA TYR A 349 -15.77 -1.92 -9.75
C TYR A 349 -15.90 -3.43 -9.55
N LYS A 350 -15.09 -4.23 -10.24
CA LYS A 350 -15.09 -5.69 -10.06
C LYS A 350 -14.70 -6.10 -8.65
N ALA A 351 -13.70 -5.47 -8.04
CA ALA A 351 -13.37 -5.68 -6.64
C ALA A 351 -14.54 -5.33 -5.71
N ALA A 352 -15.21 -4.20 -5.96
CA ALA A 352 -16.39 -3.78 -5.19
C ALA A 352 -17.57 -4.75 -5.34
N GLU A 353 -17.78 -5.40 -6.49
CA GLU A 353 -18.79 -6.44 -6.68
C GLU A 353 -18.56 -7.64 -5.75
N PHE A 354 -17.31 -8.10 -5.59
CA PHE A 354 -17.00 -9.21 -4.68
C PHE A 354 -17.20 -8.81 -3.22
N VAL A 355 -16.81 -7.58 -2.85
CA VAL A 355 -17.05 -7.03 -1.52
C VAL A 355 -18.56 -6.94 -1.22
N ALA A 356 -19.35 -6.43 -2.17
CA ALA A 356 -20.81 -6.33 -2.07
C ALA A 356 -21.46 -7.72 -1.93
N ALA A 357 -21.06 -8.68 -2.78
CA ALA A 357 -21.60 -10.04 -2.76
C ALA A 357 -21.33 -10.76 -1.44
N GLY A 358 -20.15 -10.55 -0.85
CA GLY A 358 -19.77 -11.17 0.42
C GLY A 358 -20.43 -10.54 1.64
N SER A 359 -20.58 -9.21 1.64
CA SER A 359 -21.10 -8.45 2.78
C SER A 359 -22.62 -8.24 2.74
N GLY A 360 -23.27 -8.52 1.61
CA GLY A 360 -24.68 -8.21 1.36
C GLY A 360 -24.96 -6.71 1.25
N GLU A 361 -23.95 -5.90 0.97
CA GLU A 361 -24.07 -4.46 0.71
C GLU A 361 -24.42 -4.20 -0.76
N THR A 362 -24.95 -3.01 -1.05
CA THR A 362 -25.05 -2.52 -2.43
C THR A 362 -23.66 -2.27 -3.01
N LEU A 363 -23.55 -2.23 -4.34
CA LEU A 363 -22.27 -1.91 -5.00
C LEU A 363 -21.74 -0.54 -4.57
N ASP A 364 -22.61 0.47 -4.41
CA ASP A 364 -22.22 1.81 -3.98
C ASP A 364 -21.67 1.83 -2.55
N GLU A 365 -22.29 1.11 -1.62
CA GLU A 365 -21.79 0.97 -0.24
C GLU A 365 -20.44 0.24 -0.20
N ALA A 366 -20.30 -0.86 -0.94
CA ALA A 366 -19.03 -1.59 -1.05
C ALA A 366 -17.93 -0.71 -1.67
N LEU A 367 -18.26 0.10 -2.68
CA LEU A 367 -17.33 1.03 -3.32
C LEU A 367 -16.81 2.11 -2.36
N LEU A 368 -17.55 2.44 -1.29
CA LEU A 368 -17.08 3.32 -0.22
C LEU A 368 -15.98 2.67 0.65
N ARG A 369 -15.75 1.36 0.55
CA ARG A 369 -14.69 0.63 1.29
C ARG A 369 -13.52 0.19 0.39
N VAL A 370 -13.56 0.54 -0.89
CA VAL A 370 -12.51 0.24 -1.88
C VAL A 370 -11.72 1.50 -2.22
N SER A 371 -10.41 1.36 -2.43
CA SER A 371 -9.49 2.40 -2.93
C SER A 371 -8.50 1.80 -3.93
N ILE A 372 -7.82 2.62 -4.70
CA ILE A 372 -6.83 2.18 -5.72
C ILE A 372 -5.41 2.64 -5.36
N SER A 373 -4.43 1.79 -5.67
CA SER A 373 -3.02 2.11 -5.56
C SER A 373 -2.19 1.42 -6.66
N PRO A 374 -0.88 1.73 -6.75
CA PRO A 374 0.09 0.78 -7.29
C PRO A 374 0.13 -0.51 -6.48
N GLN A 375 0.64 -1.59 -7.09
CA GLN A 375 0.74 -2.90 -6.43
C GLN A 375 1.70 -2.89 -5.23
N CYS A 376 2.90 -2.33 -5.40
CA CYS A 376 3.91 -2.24 -4.36
C CYS A 376 4.52 -0.83 -4.34
N GLY A 377 5.58 -0.61 -3.56
CA GLY A 377 6.40 0.59 -3.63
C GLY A 377 7.25 0.64 -4.91
N PHE A 378 7.82 1.81 -5.22
CA PHE A 378 8.65 2.01 -6.40
C PHE A 378 10.15 1.78 -6.14
N SER A 379 10.62 1.78 -4.89
CA SER A 379 12.05 1.66 -4.55
C SER A 379 12.32 0.78 -3.32
N THR A 380 11.87 -0.46 -3.40
CA THR A 380 12.10 -1.51 -2.39
C THR A 380 13.58 -1.89 -2.20
N HIS A 381 14.48 -1.47 -3.10
CA HIS A 381 15.94 -1.52 -2.91
C HIS A 381 16.63 -0.31 -3.58
N GLU A 382 17.82 0.06 -3.11
CA GLU A 382 18.65 1.18 -3.62
C GLU A 382 18.96 1.07 -5.13
N SER A 383 19.01 -0.16 -5.67
CA SER A 383 19.08 -0.44 -7.11
C SER A 383 17.68 -0.74 -7.67
N GLY A 384 16.99 0.27 -8.19
CA GLY A 384 15.60 0.20 -8.65
C GLY A 384 15.33 -0.67 -9.90
N TYR A 385 14.04 -0.83 -10.22
CA TYR A 385 13.51 -1.37 -11.48
C TYR A 385 13.78 -0.42 -12.66
N PRO A 386 13.55 -0.79 -13.94
CA PRO A 386 13.83 0.09 -15.09
C PRO A 386 12.90 1.33 -15.20
N LEU A 387 12.20 1.72 -14.14
CA LEU A 387 11.34 2.90 -14.10
C LEU A 387 12.17 4.16 -13.82
N THR A 388 11.84 5.25 -14.50
CA THR A 388 12.35 6.58 -14.18
C THR A 388 11.43 7.31 -13.19
N VAL A 389 11.93 8.39 -12.59
CA VAL A 389 11.10 9.31 -11.77
C VAL A 389 9.87 9.81 -12.55
N GLU A 390 10.00 10.05 -13.85
CA GLU A 390 8.88 10.43 -14.71
C GLU A 390 7.85 9.31 -14.90
N ASP A 391 8.28 8.05 -15.02
CA ASP A 391 7.35 6.92 -15.09
C ASP A 391 6.57 6.79 -13.77
N GLN A 392 7.26 6.93 -12.62
CA GLN A 392 6.62 6.97 -11.30
C GLN A 392 5.59 8.09 -11.21
N LYS A 393 5.95 9.33 -11.61
CA LYS A 393 5.05 10.48 -11.58
C LYS A 393 3.79 10.22 -12.39
N LYS A 394 3.93 9.68 -13.60
CA LYS A 394 2.79 9.34 -14.47
C LYS A 394 1.90 8.26 -13.87
N LYS A 395 2.48 7.25 -13.23
CA LYS A 395 1.72 6.18 -12.56
C LYS A 395 0.96 6.69 -11.34
N LEU A 396 1.58 7.53 -10.50
CA LEU A 396 0.90 8.18 -9.39
C LEU A 396 -0.24 9.11 -9.87
N ALA A 397 -0.01 9.88 -10.94
CA ALA A 397 -1.04 10.70 -11.57
C ALA A 397 -2.21 9.85 -12.10
N LEU A 398 -1.93 8.69 -12.71
CA LEU A 398 -2.96 7.76 -13.19
C LEU A 398 -3.84 7.24 -12.05
N VAL A 399 -3.23 6.85 -10.92
CA VAL A 399 -3.97 6.42 -9.71
C VAL A 399 -4.91 7.53 -9.21
N ARG A 400 -4.42 8.78 -9.14
CA ARG A 400 -5.24 9.94 -8.78
C ARG A 400 -6.40 10.14 -9.76
N GLN A 401 -6.13 10.13 -11.07
CA GLN A 401 -7.15 10.33 -12.11
C GLN A 401 -8.25 9.27 -12.06
N VAL A 402 -7.88 7.98 -11.91
CA VAL A 402 -8.86 6.90 -11.72
C VAL A 402 -9.71 7.18 -10.48
N ALA A 403 -9.07 7.58 -9.38
CA ALA A 403 -9.80 7.87 -8.16
C ALA A 403 -10.77 9.04 -8.30
N ASP A 404 -10.40 10.09 -9.03
CA ASP A 404 -11.29 11.22 -9.30
C ASP A 404 -12.50 10.84 -10.16
N GLU A 405 -12.31 9.97 -11.17
CA GLU A 405 -13.42 9.53 -12.01
C GLU A 405 -14.39 8.58 -11.32
N ILE A 406 -13.92 7.77 -10.36
CA ILE A 406 -14.77 6.85 -9.61
C ILE A 406 -15.47 7.59 -8.46
N TRP A 407 -14.74 8.39 -7.68
CA TRP A 407 -15.21 8.95 -6.41
C TRP A 407 -15.37 10.49 -6.39
N GLY A 408 -14.99 11.23 -7.44
CA GLY A 408 -14.99 12.71 -7.45
C GLY A 408 -16.34 13.41 -7.18
N GLU A 409 -16.28 14.72 -6.90
CA GLU A 409 -17.27 15.56 -6.18
C GLU A 409 -18.74 15.39 -6.58
N ALA A 410 -19.03 15.06 -7.84
CA ALA A 410 -20.40 14.88 -8.33
C ALA A 410 -21.16 13.67 -7.73
N LYS A 411 -20.45 12.68 -7.14
CA LYS A 411 -21.11 11.52 -6.51
C LYS A 411 -21.25 11.64 -4.99
N ILE A 412 -20.27 12.22 -4.30
CA ILE A 412 -20.28 12.32 -2.83
C ILE A 412 -21.33 13.36 -2.35
N GLY A 413 -21.59 14.40 -3.13
CA GLY A 413 -22.63 15.39 -2.83
C GLY A 413 -24.08 14.87 -2.92
N LYS A 414 -24.34 13.71 -3.55
CA LYS A 414 -25.68 13.12 -3.63
C LYS A 414 -26.03 12.18 -2.48
N GLN A 415 -25.03 11.57 -1.83
CA GLN A 415 -25.26 10.61 -0.74
C GLN A 415 -25.31 11.25 0.65
N MET A 416 -24.68 12.43 0.85
CA MET A 416 -24.76 13.17 2.13
C MET A 416 -25.93 14.16 2.25
N LEU A 417 -26.82 14.27 1.25
CA LEU A 417 -27.96 15.20 1.23
C LEU A 417 -29.35 14.52 1.38
N ARG A 418 -29.39 13.28 1.85
CA ARG A 418 -30.61 12.54 2.24
C ARG A 418 -30.28 11.89 3.59
N VAL A 419 -30.91 12.11 4.75
CA VAL A 419 -32.32 12.31 5.20
C VAL A 419 -32.21 12.80 6.70
N PRO A 420 -33.21 13.39 7.42
CA PRO A 420 -34.63 13.57 7.14
C PRO A 420 -35.17 15.01 7.11
N THR A 421 -36.07 15.20 6.15
CA THR A 421 -37.28 16.01 6.32
C THR A 421 -38.10 15.52 7.50
N GLU A 422 -38.08 16.28 8.60
CA GLU A 422 -39.24 16.55 9.46
C GLU A 422 -38.85 17.70 10.41
N VAL A 423 -39.20 18.93 10.03
CA VAL A 423 -39.32 20.02 10.99
C VAL A 423 -40.81 20.21 11.22
N THR A 424 -41.25 19.73 12.38
CA THR A 424 -42.57 19.97 12.95
C THR A 424 -42.81 21.46 13.01
N VAL A 425 -43.75 21.97 12.18
CA VAL A 425 -44.28 23.32 12.36
C VAL A 425 -45.17 23.29 13.59
N ALA A 426 -44.71 23.89 14.67
CA ALA A 426 -45.52 24.16 15.84
C ALA A 426 -46.61 25.18 15.46
N THR A 427 -47.85 24.71 15.33
CA THR A 427 -49.03 25.56 15.31
C THR A 427 -49.29 26.10 16.72
N ARG A 428 -48.96 27.37 16.95
CA ARG A 428 -49.62 28.18 17.99
C ARG A 428 -50.67 29.05 17.31
N GLY A 429 -51.94 28.68 17.46
CA GLY A 429 -53.05 29.55 17.15
C GLY A 429 -53.21 30.63 18.22
N PHE A 430 -53.41 31.87 17.78
CA PHE A 430 -54.57 32.73 18.03
C PHE A 430 -54.17 34.21 17.93
N GLY A 431 -54.85 34.94 17.06
CA GLY A 431 -54.72 36.38 16.93
C GLY A 431 -55.47 36.88 15.69
N ALA A 432 -56.74 37.20 15.88
CA ALA A 432 -57.65 37.73 14.88
C ALA A 432 -57.19 39.08 14.29
N GLY A 433 -57.47 39.30 13.01
CA GLY A 433 -57.31 40.60 12.36
C GLY A 433 -57.80 40.54 10.92
N ALA A 434 -58.92 41.19 10.67
CA ALA A 434 -59.58 41.31 9.37
C ALA A 434 -58.71 42.04 8.33
N ASP A 435 -58.78 41.65 7.06
CA ASP A 435 -59.42 42.50 6.05
C ASP A 435 -59.54 41.82 4.68
N ALA A 436 -60.61 42.19 3.98
CA ALA A 436 -60.98 41.72 2.66
C ALA A 436 -60.17 42.43 1.56
N GLY A 437 -59.82 41.70 0.49
CA GLY A 437 -59.23 42.32 -0.70
C GLY A 437 -59.00 41.32 -1.83
N ALA A 438 -59.95 41.24 -2.76
CA ALA A 438 -59.82 40.48 -3.99
C ALA A 438 -58.77 41.10 -4.93
N TYR A 439 -57.89 40.28 -5.53
CA TYR A 439 -57.29 40.63 -6.82
C TYR A 439 -56.88 39.38 -7.63
N ARG A 440 -57.25 39.39 -8.92
CA ARG A 440 -56.95 38.37 -9.93
C ARG A 440 -55.60 38.64 -10.61
N SER A 441 -55.01 37.55 -11.12
CA SER A 441 -54.09 37.45 -12.26
C SER A 441 -52.66 38.01 -12.10
N ARG A 442 -51.64 37.16 -12.27
CA ARG A 442 -50.94 36.91 -13.55
C ARG A 442 -49.75 35.97 -13.32
N THR A 443 -49.50 35.14 -14.32
CA THR A 443 -48.30 34.34 -14.54
C THR A 443 -47.08 35.24 -14.75
N HIS A 444 -45.99 34.97 -14.04
CA HIS A 444 -44.66 35.47 -14.39
C HIS A 444 -43.67 34.30 -14.51
N GLU A 445 -43.23 34.05 -15.74
CA GLU A 445 -41.93 33.43 -16.02
C GLU A 445 -40.84 34.43 -15.57
N ALA A 446 -39.91 33.96 -14.74
CA ALA A 446 -38.72 34.71 -14.37
C ALA A 446 -37.51 34.12 -15.10
N THR A 447 -37.03 34.86 -16.09
CA THR A 447 -35.77 34.59 -16.80
C THR A 447 -34.66 35.33 -16.08
N THR A 448 -33.69 34.62 -15.51
CA THR A 448 -32.48 35.21 -14.92
C THR A 448 -31.46 35.51 -16.02
N THR A 449 -31.12 36.79 -16.19
CA THR A 449 -30.05 37.26 -17.08
C THR A 449 -28.77 37.45 -16.25
N VAL A 450 -27.67 36.80 -16.64
CA VAL A 450 -26.33 37.07 -16.12
C VAL A 450 -25.54 37.78 -17.22
N THR A 451 -25.13 39.02 -16.95
CA THR A 451 -24.29 39.82 -17.85
C THR A 451 -22.83 39.60 -17.49
N VAL A 452 -22.01 39.14 -18.45
CA VAL A 452 -20.54 39.19 -18.36
C VAL A 452 -20.05 40.04 -19.53
N ALA A 453 -19.33 41.10 -19.21
CA ALA A 453 -18.79 42.06 -20.16
C ALA A 453 -17.46 41.57 -20.75
N GLY A 454 -17.37 41.60 -22.08
CA GLY A 454 -16.18 42.02 -22.83
C GLY A 454 -15.05 41.01 -23.02
N LEU A 455 -15.03 40.34 -24.18
CA LEU A 455 -13.95 40.45 -25.18
C LEU A 455 -14.39 39.80 -26.49
N HIS A 456 -14.12 40.51 -27.59
CA HIS A 456 -14.54 40.19 -28.96
C HIS A 456 -13.81 38.97 -29.55
N GLY A 457 -14.54 38.20 -30.35
CA GLY A 457 -13.98 37.20 -31.27
C GLY A 457 -15.09 36.40 -31.97
N SER A 458 -15.47 36.82 -33.18
CA SER A 458 -16.42 36.12 -34.05
C SER A 458 -15.80 34.87 -34.66
N LEU A 459 -16.55 33.76 -34.70
CA LEU A 459 -16.72 32.97 -35.93
C LEU A 459 -18.01 32.14 -35.86
N ALA A 460 -18.79 32.20 -36.93
CA ALA A 460 -20.09 31.55 -37.09
C ALA A 460 -19.96 30.08 -37.49
N LEU A 461 -20.87 29.22 -37.01
CA LEU A 461 -21.23 27.97 -37.66
C LEU A 461 -22.74 27.76 -37.47
N GLY A 462 -23.44 27.67 -38.60
CA GLY A 462 -24.89 27.66 -38.70
C GLY A 462 -25.53 26.36 -38.21
N LEU A 463 -26.74 26.50 -37.67
CA LEU A 463 -27.69 25.43 -37.39
C LEU A 463 -28.82 25.51 -38.42
N ALA A 464 -29.12 24.38 -39.06
CA ALA A 464 -30.49 24.03 -39.45
C ALA A 464 -30.60 22.52 -39.73
N PRO A 465 -31.80 21.93 -39.55
CA PRO A 465 -31.99 20.58 -39.00
C PRO A 465 -32.46 19.57 -40.07
N PHE A 466 -32.37 18.27 -39.80
CA PHE A 466 -33.23 17.31 -40.50
C PHE A 466 -33.60 16.08 -39.65
N VAL A 467 -34.91 15.83 -39.64
CA VAL A 467 -35.62 14.66 -39.10
C VAL A 467 -35.82 13.66 -40.25
N ARG A 468 -35.61 12.34 -40.03
CA ARG A 468 -36.57 11.24 -40.34
C ARG A 468 -35.99 9.83 -40.24
N ALA A 469 -36.70 9.01 -39.46
CA ALA A 469 -37.27 7.67 -39.70
C ALA A 469 -36.59 6.59 -40.58
N TRP A 470 -36.76 5.35 -40.08
CA TRP A 470 -36.32 4.01 -40.51
C TRP A 470 -36.70 3.53 -41.93
N PRO A 471 -36.06 2.42 -42.39
CA PRO A 471 -36.84 1.22 -42.71
C PRO A 471 -36.23 -0.14 -42.30
N THR A 472 -37.11 -0.99 -41.79
CA THR A 472 -37.27 -2.46 -41.92
C THR A 472 -36.12 -3.39 -42.39
N GLY A 473 -35.74 -4.34 -41.51
CA GLY A 473 -35.91 -5.80 -41.70
C GLY A 473 -35.03 -6.59 -42.68
N ARG A 474 -34.21 -7.52 -42.15
CA ARG A 474 -34.05 -8.94 -42.56
C ARG A 474 -33.03 -9.68 -41.66
N ARG A 475 -33.39 -10.88 -41.18
CA ARG A 475 -32.48 -11.90 -40.60
C ARG A 475 -31.69 -12.62 -41.72
N PRO A 476 -30.56 -13.31 -41.44
CA PRO A 476 -30.63 -14.74 -41.09
C PRO A 476 -29.58 -15.28 -40.06
N SER A 477 -30.00 -16.40 -39.47
CA SER A 477 -29.38 -17.59 -38.80
C SER A 477 -27.83 -17.85 -38.78
N PRO A 478 -27.37 -18.84 -37.96
CA PRO A 478 -26.10 -18.79 -37.22
C PRO A 478 -24.91 -19.56 -37.82
N TRP A 479 -23.75 -19.23 -37.25
CA TRP A 479 -22.41 -19.85 -37.27
C TRP A 479 -22.27 -21.34 -37.66
N PRO A 480 -21.20 -21.68 -38.40
CA PRO A 480 -20.56 -22.98 -38.33
C PRO A 480 -19.28 -22.96 -37.47
N THR A 481 -19.10 -24.02 -36.68
CA THR A 481 -17.89 -24.40 -35.94
C THR A 481 -16.64 -24.58 -36.83
N PRO A 482 -15.43 -24.28 -36.34
CA PRO A 482 -14.19 -24.49 -37.10
C PRO A 482 -13.64 -25.93 -36.97
N PRO A 483 -12.90 -26.44 -37.99
CA PRO A 483 -12.28 -27.75 -37.97
C PRO A 483 -10.92 -27.75 -37.28
N THR A 484 -10.61 -28.89 -36.66
CA THR A 484 -9.32 -29.30 -36.09
C THR A 484 -8.25 -29.50 -37.15
N ALA A 485 -7.04 -28.98 -36.93
CA ALA A 485 -5.84 -29.42 -37.66
C ALA A 485 -4.57 -29.36 -36.78
N SER A 486 -3.69 -30.30 -37.07
CA SER A 486 -2.59 -30.85 -36.28
C SER A 486 -1.23 -30.15 -36.43
N ARG A 487 -0.46 -30.14 -35.32
CA ARG A 487 1.00 -30.27 -35.14
C ARG A 487 1.95 -29.85 -36.28
N ARG A 488 2.80 -28.83 -36.03
CA ARG A 488 4.27 -28.92 -35.80
C ARG A 488 4.90 -27.51 -35.60
N PRO A 489 6.04 -27.38 -34.89
CA PRO A 489 6.58 -26.10 -34.42
C PRO A 489 7.48 -25.42 -35.46
N CYS A 490 7.30 -24.11 -35.66
CA CYS A 490 8.24 -23.25 -36.38
C CYS A 490 9.34 -22.76 -35.44
N VAL A 491 10.58 -23.09 -35.78
CA VAL A 491 11.80 -22.52 -35.21
C VAL A 491 12.03 -21.17 -35.88
N PHE A 492 12.02 -20.08 -35.11
CA PHE A 492 12.53 -18.78 -35.55
C PHE A 492 13.89 -18.51 -34.90
N SER A 493 14.93 -18.40 -35.72
CA SER A 493 16.25 -17.93 -35.30
C SER A 493 16.28 -16.40 -35.33
N LEU A 494 16.49 -15.77 -34.18
CA LEU A 494 16.82 -14.35 -34.07
C LEU A 494 18.31 -14.21 -33.77
N ARG A 495 19.07 -13.73 -34.76
CA ARG A 495 20.48 -13.35 -34.62
C ARG A 495 20.55 -11.96 -33.98
N TYR A 496 21.23 -11.83 -32.85
CA TYR A 496 21.70 -10.53 -32.32
C TYR A 496 23.22 -10.43 -32.56
N PRO A 497 23.74 -9.27 -33.00
CA PRO A 497 25.18 -9.05 -33.07
C PRO A 497 25.77 -8.78 -31.67
N LEU A 498 26.68 -9.65 -31.23
CA LEU A 498 27.54 -9.44 -30.07
C LEU A 498 28.68 -8.49 -30.44
N SER A 499 28.75 -7.35 -29.77
CA SER A 499 29.94 -6.50 -29.69
C SER A 499 30.83 -7.03 -28.55
N LEU A 500 31.98 -7.59 -28.89
CA LEU A 500 33.03 -7.99 -27.96
C LEU A 500 34.00 -6.82 -27.76
N ALA A 501 34.02 -6.22 -26.56
CA ALA A 501 35.10 -5.35 -26.13
C ALA A 501 36.12 -6.17 -25.31
N PHE A 502 37.35 -6.23 -25.81
CA PHE A 502 38.50 -6.84 -25.14
C PHE A 502 39.02 -5.94 -24.01
N TYR A 503 39.29 -6.52 -22.83
CA TYR A 503 40.17 -5.94 -21.81
C TYR A 503 41.37 -6.87 -21.57
N PRO A 504 42.61 -6.34 -21.44
CA PRO A 504 43.82 -7.14 -21.30
C PRO A 504 44.01 -7.67 -19.87
N ARG A 505 44.48 -8.92 -19.79
CA ARG A 505 44.89 -9.61 -18.55
C ARG A 505 46.11 -8.92 -17.92
N LEU A 506 46.00 -8.53 -16.65
CA LEU A 506 47.14 -8.29 -15.77
C LEU A 506 47.61 -9.62 -15.18
N LYS A 507 48.92 -9.85 -15.26
CA LYS A 507 49.64 -11.01 -14.72
C LYS A 507 49.70 -10.94 -13.19
N THR A 508 49.44 -12.07 -12.56
CA THR A 508 49.79 -12.37 -11.17
C THR A 508 51.29 -12.62 -11.04
N GLY A 509 51.88 -12.07 -9.97
CA GLY A 509 53.04 -12.61 -9.28
C GLY A 509 52.60 -13.06 -7.89
#